data_AF-A0AAU6LGI1-F1
#
_entry.id   AF-A0AAU6LGI1-F1
#
_cell.length_a   1.000
_cell.length_b   1.000
_cell.length_c   1.000
_cell.angle_alpha   90.00
_cell.angle_beta   90.00
_cell.angle_gamma   90.00
#
_symmetry.space_group_name_H-M   'P 1'
#
loop_
_entity.id
_entity.type
_entity.pdbx_description
1 polymer ?
#
loop_
_entity_poly.entity_id
_entity_poly.type
_entity_poly.pdbx_seq_one_letter_code
_entity_poly.pdbx_strand_id
1 'polypeptide(L)'
;MDDATDIQAPCNCGELGDHPRTTACTHSSIVQIEITGDRSGCLQAIGVLRRSYYVYVEHEWQNPESGSWVFQLGAVENLWKTRGRRGRSGD
;
A
#
# COMPACT_ATOMS: atom_id res chain seq x y z
N MET A 1 -0.11 -38.19 0.09
CA MET A 1 -1.41 -37.78 -0.46
C MET A 1 -2.21 -37.43 0.79
N ASP A 2 -2.29 -36.19 1.26
CA ASP A 2 -2.58 -34.95 0.55
C ASP A 2 -1.92 -33.77 1.29
N ASP A 3 -0.98 -33.07 0.65
CA ASP A 3 -0.45 -31.78 1.13
C ASP A 3 -1.11 -30.70 0.28
N ALA A 4 -2.34 -30.35 0.66
CA ALA A 4 -3.04 -29.22 0.10
C ALA A 4 -2.34 -27.96 0.61
N THR A 5 -1.30 -27.55 -0.12
CA THR A 5 -0.67 -26.23 -0.01
C THR A 5 -1.75 -25.18 0.19
N ASP A 6 -1.72 -24.62 1.39
CA ASP A 6 -2.67 -23.72 2.02
C ASP A 6 -2.66 -22.35 1.30
N ILE A 7 -3.04 -22.35 0.03
CA ILE A 7 -3.33 -21.14 -0.73
C ILE A 7 -4.69 -20.64 -0.23
N GLN A 8 -4.69 -20.05 0.96
CA GLN A 8 -5.83 -19.31 1.46
C GLN A 8 -6.13 -18.18 0.46
N ALA A 9 -7.29 -18.27 -0.18
CA ALA A 9 -7.82 -17.24 -1.06
C ALA A 9 -7.78 -15.88 -0.36
N PRO A 10 -7.56 -14.77 -1.10
CA PRO A 10 -7.58 -13.44 -0.52
C PRO A 10 -8.87 -13.25 0.27
N CYS A 11 -8.72 -12.88 1.54
CA CYS A 11 -9.82 -12.65 2.47
C CYS A 11 -10.76 -11.58 1.89
N ASN A 12 -11.89 -12.02 1.34
CA ASN A 12 -12.99 -11.13 0.97
C ASN A 12 -13.68 -10.69 2.27
N CYS A 13 -13.16 -9.62 2.88
CA CYS A 13 -13.66 -9.03 4.12
C CYS A 13 -14.98 -8.26 3.93
N GLY A 14 -15.94 -8.80 3.17
CA GLY A 14 -17.23 -8.17 2.88
C GLY A 14 -18.36 -9.19 2.72
N GLU A 15 -19.39 -9.03 3.55
CA GLU A 15 -20.76 -9.60 3.53
C GLU A 15 -21.01 -11.10 3.30
N LEU A 16 -20.00 -11.96 3.13
CA LEU A 16 -20.20 -13.41 3.01
C LEU A 16 -19.54 -14.18 4.16
N GLY A 17 -20.27 -14.26 5.27
CA GLY A 17 -20.01 -15.19 6.38
C GLY A 17 -19.04 -14.67 7.44
N ASP A 18 -19.52 -14.63 8.69
CA ASP A 18 -18.70 -14.33 9.87
C ASP A 18 -17.61 -15.39 10.06
N HIS A 19 -16.40 -15.08 9.59
CA HIS A 19 -15.19 -15.81 9.96
C HIS A 19 -14.47 -15.09 11.11
N PRO A 20 -13.83 -15.81 12.04
CA PRO A 20 -13.04 -15.20 13.10
C PRO A 20 -12.01 -14.25 12.49
N ARG A 21 -12.03 -12.98 12.92
CA ARG A 21 -11.11 -11.95 12.42
C ARG A 21 -9.68 -12.40 12.73
N THR A 22 -8.94 -12.77 11.69
CA THR A 22 -7.51 -13.07 11.82
C THR A 22 -6.71 -11.78 11.67
N THR A 23 -5.41 -11.79 12.01
CA THR A 23 -4.53 -10.64 11.76
C THR A 23 -4.42 -10.29 10.27
N ALA A 24 -4.76 -11.21 9.36
CA ALA A 24 -4.88 -10.94 7.93
C ALA A 24 -6.12 -10.10 7.56
N CYS A 25 -7.16 -10.13 8.41
CA CYS A 25 -8.36 -9.28 8.27
C CYS A 25 -8.18 -7.88 8.87
N THR A 26 -7.01 -7.57 9.42
CA THR A 26 -6.70 -6.21 9.87
C THR A 26 -6.50 -5.37 8.61
N HIS A 27 -7.48 -4.52 8.29
CA HIS A 27 -7.34 -3.57 7.20
C HIS A 27 -6.06 -2.79 7.46
N SER A 28 -5.07 -2.95 6.57
CA SER A 28 -3.84 -2.18 6.67
C SER A 28 -4.24 -0.71 6.55
N SER A 29 -3.80 0.13 7.49
CA SER A 29 -4.18 1.54 7.50
C SER A 29 -3.79 2.17 6.16
N ILE A 30 -4.79 2.55 5.37
CA ILE A 30 -4.57 3.29 4.12
C ILE A 30 -4.26 4.73 4.51
N VAL A 31 -3.08 5.20 4.14
CA VAL A 31 -2.66 6.60 4.31
C VAL A 31 -2.92 7.33 3.00
N GLN A 32 -3.63 8.45 3.07
CA GLN A 32 -3.85 9.36 1.96
C GLN A 32 -2.71 10.38 1.92
N ILE A 33 -2.05 10.54 0.77
CA ILE A 33 -0.92 11.45 0.58
C ILE A 33 -1.19 12.31 -0.66
N GLU A 34 -1.06 13.63 -0.52
CA GLU A 34 -1.09 14.55 -1.65
C GLU A 34 0.32 15.06 -1.95
N ILE A 35 0.69 15.07 -3.23
CA ILE A 35 1.97 15.60 -3.71
C ILE A 35 1.70 16.64 -4.79
N THR A 36 2.24 17.85 -4.60
CA THR A 36 2.06 18.97 -5.52
C THR A 36 3.41 19.53 -5.96
N GLY A 37 3.58 19.76 -7.26
CA GLY A 37 4.82 20.31 -7.81
C GLY A 37 4.95 20.18 -9.33
N ASP A 38 6.18 20.16 -9.82
CA ASP A 38 6.45 19.80 -11.21
C ASP A 38 6.20 18.30 -11.42
N ARG A 39 5.85 17.91 -12.66
CA ARG A 39 5.49 16.52 -12.94
C ARG A 39 6.61 15.55 -12.60
N SER A 40 7.86 15.92 -12.92
CA SER A 40 9.05 15.14 -12.60
C SER A 40 9.28 14.99 -11.09
N GLY A 41 9.19 16.07 -10.31
CA GLY A 41 9.31 16.03 -8.86
C GLY A 41 8.25 15.15 -8.20
N CYS A 42 7.00 15.23 -8.64
CA CYS A 42 5.93 14.37 -8.13
C CYS A 42 6.22 12.88 -8.39
N LEU A 43 6.66 12.53 -9.61
CA LEU A 43 7.03 11.15 -9.96
C LEU A 43 8.24 10.63 -9.16
N GLN A 44 9.23 11.50 -8.89
CA GLN A 44 10.36 11.16 -8.03
C GLN A 44 9.90 10.89 -6.59
N ALA A 45 9.03 11.73 -6.04
CA ALA A 45 8.48 11.56 -4.70
C ALA A 45 7.69 10.25 -4.57
N ILE A 46 6.86 9.89 -5.56
CA ILE A 46 6.19 8.58 -5.63
C ILE A 46 7.22 7.44 -5.61
N GLY A 47 8.32 7.57 -6.37
CA GLY A 47 9.42 6.60 -6.38
C GLY A 47 10.07 6.40 -5.00
N VAL A 48 10.25 7.48 -4.23
CA VAL A 48 10.75 7.41 -2.85
C VAL A 48 9.75 6.69 -1.94
N LEU A 49 8.47 7.05 -1.99
CA LEU A 49 7.43 6.44 -1.16
C LEU A 49 7.30 4.92 -1.41
N ARG A 50 7.43 4.50 -2.68
CA ARG A 50 7.41 3.07 -3.08
C ARG A 50 8.54 2.22 -2.49
N ARG A 51 9.55 2.83 -1.86
CA ARG A 51 10.59 2.09 -1.12
C ARG A 51 10.02 1.43 0.13
N SER A 52 9.11 2.10 0.82
CA SER A 52 8.57 1.70 2.13
C SER A 52 7.09 1.29 2.08
N TYR A 53 6.34 1.86 1.14
CA TYR A 53 4.89 1.65 1.01
C TYR A 53 4.56 1.01 -0.34
N TYR A 54 3.45 0.28 -0.39
CA TYR A 54 2.74 0.05 -1.64
C TYR A 54 1.91 1.31 -1.93
N VAL A 55 2.23 2.01 -3.02
CA VAL A 55 1.61 3.30 -3.37
C VAL A 55 0.95 3.19 -4.72
N TYR A 56 -0.32 3.60 -4.78
CA TYR A 56 -1.11 3.70 -6.00
C TYR A 56 -1.66 5.13 -6.14
N VAL A 57 -1.80 5.58 -7.39
CA VAL A 57 -2.38 6.89 -7.71
C VAL A 57 -3.89 6.74 -7.73
N GLU A 58 -4.58 7.56 -6.95
CA GLU A 58 -6.04 7.65 -6.95
C GLU A 58 -6.50 8.69 -7.97
N HIS A 59 -5.89 9.87 -7.96
CA HIS A 59 -6.16 10.94 -8.92
C HIS A 59 -4.87 11.67 -9.32
N GLU A 60 -4.79 12.09 -10.57
CA GLU A 60 -3.74 12.95 -11.14
C GLU A 60 -4.42 14.07 -11.90
N TRP A 61 -4.08 15.32 -11.58
CA TRP A 61 -4.57 16.49 -12.32
C TRP A 61 -3.55 17.64 -12.28
N GLN A 62 -3.72 18.60 -13.19
CA GLN A 62 -2.98 19.85 -13.15
C GLN A 62 -3.86 20.93 -12.53
N ASN A 63 -3.36 21.61 -11.51
CA ASN A 63 -4.04 22.74 -10.90
C ASN A 63 -4.09 23.89 -11.92
N PRO A 64 -5.29 24.39 -12.31
CA PRO A 64 -5.44 25.40 -13.35
C PRO A 64 -4.94 26.79 -12.93
N GLU A 65 -4.88 27.09 -11.63
CA GLU A 65 -4.44 28.38 -11.11
C GLU A 65 -2.91 28.47 -11.03
N SER A 66 -2.27 27.39 -10.57
CA SER A 66 -0.82 27.36 -10.33
C SER A 66 -0.03 26.65 -11.44
N GLY A 67 -0.70 25.94 -12.35
CA GLY A 67 -0.07 25.08 -13.35
C GLY A 67 0.68 23.87 -12.77
N SER A 68 0.62 23.66 -11.45
CA SER A 68 1.31 22.57 -10.77
C SER A 68 0.57 21.25 -10.96
N TRP A 69 1.31 20.15 -11.03
CA TRP A 69 0.72 18.81 -11.00
C TRP A 69 0.40 18.40 -9.57
N VAL A 70 -0.76 17.81 -9.38
CA VAL A 70 -1.23 17.27 -8.10
C VAL A 70 -1.48 15.77 -8.27
N PHE A 71 -0.94 14.98 -7.35
CA PHE A 71 -1.15 13.54 -7.26
C PHE A 71 -1.74 13.20 -5.90
N GLN A 72 -2.96 12.67 -5.90
CA GLN A 72 -3.57 12.07 -4.73
C GLN A 72 -3.26 10.58 -4.72
N LEU A 73 -2.68 10.10 -3.63
CA LEU A 73 -2.12 8.76 -3.51
C LEU A 73 -2.75 8.02 -2.33
N GLY A 74 -3.08 6.76 -2.56
CA GLY A 74 -3.30 5.79 -1.50
C GLY A 74 -2.00 5.02 -1.22
N ALA A 75 -1.66 4.90 0.06
CA ALA A 75 -0.47 4.19 0.50
C ALA A 75 -0.80 3.16 1.59
N VAL A 76 -0.26 1.95 1.44
CA VAL A 76 -0.37 0.86 2.41
C VAL A 76 1.03 0.41 2.81
N GLU A 77 1.24 0.09 4.08
CA GLU A 77 2.53 -0.43 4.53
C GLU A 77 2.91 -1.70 3.76
N ASN A 78 4.13 -1.75 3.23
CA ASN A 78 4.60 -2.89 2.47
C ASN A 78 5.05 -4.01 3.42
N LEU A 79 4.09 -4.77 3.96
CA LEU A 79 4.31 -5.86 4.92
C LEU A 79 5.26 -6.96 4.40
N TRP A 80 5.37 -7.10 3.06
CA TRP A 80 6.29 -8.04 2.42
C TRP A 80 7.75 -7.60 2.55
N LYS A 81 8.03 -6.29 2.49
CA LYS A 81 9.38 -5.74 2.69
C LYS A 81 9.79 -5.66 4.16
N THR A 82 8.85 -5.42 5.07
CA THR A 82 9.17 -5.28 6.50
C THR A 82 9.41 -6.61 7.21
N ARG A 83 8.80 -7.73 6.74
CA ARG A 83 9.07 -9.07 7.29
C ARG A 83 10.53 -9.54 7.14
N GLY A 84 11.22 -9.13 6.07
CA GLY A 84 12.63 -9.49 5.86
C GLY A 84 13.63 -8.85 6.85
N ARG A 85 13.21 -7.83 7.61
CA ARG A 85 14.10 -7.07 8.50
C ARG A 85 14.02 -7.45 9.98
N ARG A 86 13.03 -8.21 10.41
CA ARG A 86 12.87 -8.67 11.81
C ARG A 86 13.48 -10.05 12.12
N GLY A 87 14.19 -10.66 11.16
CA GLY A 87 14.80 -11.99 11.32
C GLY A 87 16.27 -12.01 11.74
N ARG A 88 16.87 -10.88 12.17
CA ARG A 88 18.31 -10.83 12.50
C ARG A 88 18.59 -9.97 13.74
N SER A 89 18.05 -10.41 14.87
CA SER A 89 18.58 -10.05 16.20
C SER A 89 18.51 -11.30 17.05
N GLY A 90 19.60 -12.06 16.99
CA GLY A 90 19.81 -13.33 17.67
C GLY A 90 21.23 -13.77 17.37
N ASP A 91 22.19 -13.07 17.99
CA ASP A 91 23.44 -13.59 18.55
C ASP A 91 24.13 -12.45 19.33
#